data_AF-R9LZD8-F1
#
_entry.id   AF-R9LZD8-F1
#
_cell.length_a   1.000
_cell.length_b   1.000
_cell.length_c   1.000
_cell.angle_alpha   90.00
_cell.angle_beta   90.00
_cell.angle_gamma   90.00
#
_symmetry.space_group_name_H-M   'P 1'
#
loop_
_entity.id
_entity.type
_entity.pdbx_description
1 polymer ?
#
loop_
_entity_poly.entity_id
_entity_poly.type
_entity_poly.pdbx_seq_one_letter_code
_entity_poly.pdbx_strand_id
1 'polypeptide(L)' 'MIAARSAVSINIEPDTIAGGNPAHPIRKRFDDGLIDLLLRLRWWDFEPEPLAELLPLLCDQDLERVRKTLTGMLA' A
#
# COMPACT_ATOMS: atom_id res chain seq x y z
N MET A 1 -1.60 2.55 8.02
CA MET A 1 -1.70 3.98 8.43
C MET A 1 -2.30 4.03 9.83
N ILE A 2 -1.71 4.79 10.74
CA ILE A 2 -2.21 4.95 12.11
C ILE A 2 -2.65 6.40 12.31
N ALA A 3 -3.91 6.62 12.70
CA ALA A 3 -4.45 7.96 12.94
C ALA A 3 -3.80 8.64 14.16
N ALA A 4 -3.77 9.97 14.17
CA ALA A 4 -3.23 10.74 15.29
C ALA A 4 -3.92 10.38 16.62
N ARG A 5 -3.15 10.38 17.73
CA ARG A 5 -3.62 10.09 19.09
C ARG A 5 -4.18 8.67 19.31
N SER A 6 -3.80 7.72 18.47
CA SER A 6 -4.23 6.32 18.62
C SER A 6 -3.35 5.57 19.63
N ALA A 7 -3.96 4.72 20.46
CA ALA A 7 -3.25 3.80 21.34
C ALA A 7 -3.34 2.37 20.77
N VAL A 8 -2.26 1.91 20.13
CA VAL A 8 -2.23 0.61 19.46
C VAL A 8 -1.85 -0.48 20.47
N SER A 9 -2.82 -1.36 20.77
CA SER A 9 -2.65 -2.51 21.67
C SER A 9 -2.87 -3.85 20.97
N ILE A 10 -3.04 -3.86 19.64
CA ILE A 10 -3.31 -5.03 18.81
C ILE A 10 -2.45 -5.01 17.54
N ASN A 11 -2.28 -6.18 16.91
CA ASN A 11 -1.69 -6.26 15.58
C ASN A 11 -2.63 -5.63 14.54
N ILE A 12 -2.06 -4.84 13.64
CA ILE A 12 -2.79 -4.18 12.54
C ILE A 12 -2.33 -4.81 11.22
N GLU A 13 -3.28 -5.25 10.40
CA GLU A 13 -2.99 -5.86 9.10
C GLU A 13 -2.29 -4.87 8.15
N PRO A 14 -1.44 -5.35 7.21
CA PRO A 14 -0.86 -4.53 6.15
C PRO A 14 -1.91 -3.71 5.41
N ASP A 15 -1.53 -2.49 5.00
CA ASP A 15 -2.40 -1.53 4.32
C ASP A 15 -3.71 -1.18 5.03
N THR A 16 -3.81 -1.45 6.33
CA THR A 16 -4.97 -1.05 7.14
C THR A 16 -4.80 0.37 7.66
N ILE A 17 -5.88 1.15 7.56
CA ILE A 17 -6.06 2.41 8.28
C ILE A 17 -6.69 2.06 9.63
N ALA A 18 -6.01 2.41 10.72
CA ALA A 18 -6.49 2.17 12.08
C ALA A 18 -6.45 3.45 12.92
N GLY A 19 -7.32 3.55 13.92
CA GLY A 19 -7.34 4.67 14.85
C GLY A 19 -8.16 4.45 16.12
N GLY A 20 -7.97 5.30 17.13
CA GLY A 20 -8.71 5.27 18.41
C GLY A 20 -7.84 4.92 19.62
N ASN A 21 -8.41 5.02 20.82
CA ASN A 21 -7.77 4.60 22.08
C ASN A 21 -8.77 3.75 22.90
N PRO A 22 -8.71 2.40 22.82
CA PRO A 22 -7.77 1.61 22.04
C PRO A 22 -8.00 1.69 20.52
N ALA A 23 -6.97 1.43 19.72
CA ALA A 23 -7.04 1.54 18.26
C ALA A 23 -7.80 0.36 17.63
N HIS A 24 -8.66 0.66 16.66
CA HIS A 24 -9.40 -0.33 15.87
C HIS A 24 -9.15 -0.15 14.36
N PRO A 25 -9.22 -1.24 13.57
CA PRO A 25 -9.25 -1.15 12.11
C PRO A 25 -10.44 -0.32 11.63
N ILE A 26 -10.19 0.64 10.74
CA ILE A 26 -11.23 1.47 10.11
C ILE A 26 -11.56 0.92 8.73
N ARG A 27 -10.54 0.74 7.87
CA ARG A 27 -10.64 0.15 6.54
C ARG A 27 -9.28 -0.15 5.95
N LYS A 28 -9.21 -0.95 4.89
CA LYS A 28 -8.01 -1.08 4.05
C LYS A 28 -7.82 0.15 3.14
N ARG A 29 -6.57 0.45 2.80
CA ARG A 29 -6.19 1.55 1.90
C ARG A 29 -6.60 1.25 0.45
N PHE A 30 -6.41 0.00 0.05
CA PHE A 30 -6.70 -0.54 -1.27
C PHE A 30 -7.47 -1.86 -1.15
N ASP A 31 -7.98 -2.39 -2.26
CA ASP A 31 -8.52 -3.75 -2.32
C ASP A 31 -7.41 -4.81 -2.23
N ASP A 32 -7.79 -6.03 -1.87
CA ASP A 32 -6.86 -7.13 -1.64
C ASP A 32 -6.01 -7.48 -2.87
N GLY A 33 -6.56 -7.34 -4.08
CA GLY A 33 -5.83 -7.63 -5.32
C GLY A 33 -4.72 -6.63 -5.59
N LEU A 34 -4.96 -5.34 -5.35
CA LEU A 34 -3.92 -4.31 -5.50
C LEU A 34 -2.87 -4.43 -4.39
N ILE A 35 -3.26 -4.77 -3.16
CA ILE A 35 -2.33 -5.03 -2.07
C ILE A 35 -1.38 -6.19 -2.43
N ASP A 36 -1.91 -7.30 -2.94
CA ASP A 36 -1.08 -8.45 -3.35
C ASP A 36 -0.05 -8.06 -4.42
N LEU A 37 -0.45 -7.30 -5.45
CA LEU A 37 0.47 -6.82 -6.48
C LEU A 37 1.59 -5.95 -5.89
N LEU A 38 1.26 -5.02 -4.98
CA LEU A 38 2.26 -4.16 -4.33
C LEU A 38 3.22 -4.95 -3.43
N LEU A 39 2.70 -5.95 -2.70
CA LEU A 39 3.50 -6.84 -1.86
C LEU A 39 4.42 -7.75 -2.69
N ARG A 40 3.98 -8.19 -3.87
CA ARG A 40 4.80 -8.96 -4.81
C ARG A 40 5.89 -8.10 -5.45
N LEU A 41 5.56 -6.85 -5.79
CA LEU A 41 6.48 -5.90 -6.39
C LEU A 41 7.66 -5.58 -5.46
N ARG A 42 7.41 -5.43 -4.15
CA ARG A 42 8.41 -5.03 -3.14
C ARG A 42 9.24 -3.84 -3.60
N TRP A 43 8.58 -2.79 -4.07
CA TRP A 43 9.23 -1.61 -4.63
C TRP A 43 10.23 -0.93 -3.67
N TRP A 44 10.05 -1.13 -2.36
CA TRP A 44 10.98 -0.63 -1.33
C TRP A 44 12.32 -1.36 -1.32
N ASP A 45 12.45 -2.52 -1.98
CA ASP A 45 13.70 -3.27 -2.14
C ASP A 45 14.46 -2.88 -3.42
N PHE A 46 13.93 -1.95 -4.24
CA PHE A 46 14.56 -1.56 -5.51
C PHE A 46 15.69 -0.57 -5.27
N GLU A 47 16.72 -0.64 -6.12
CA GLU A 47 17.76 0.40 -6.19
C GLU A 47 17.15 1.77 -6.59
N PRO A 48 17.79 2.90 -6.23
CA PRO A 48 17.22 4.23 -6.42
C PRO A 48 16.83 4.56 -7.87
N GLU A 49 17.64 4.16 -8.84
CA GLU A 49 17.42 4.45 -10.26
C GLU A 49 16.13 3.80 -10.81
N PRO A 50 15.94 2.46 -10.71
CA PRO A 50 14.69 1.84 -11.14
C PRO A 50 13.48 2.28 -10.29
N LEU A 51 13.69 2.61 -9.02
CA LEU A 51 12.62 3.16 -8.18
C LEU A 51 12.16 4.53 -8.71
N ALA A 52 13.09 5.41 -9.10
CA ALA A 52 12.78 6.75 -9.61
C ALA A 52 11.91 6.70 -10.88
N GLU A 53 12.17 5.74 -11.77
CA GLU A 53 11.35 5.51 -12.97
C GLU A 53 9.94 5.00 -12.64
N LEU A 54 9.80 4.27 -11.53
CA LEU A 54 8.55 3.69 -11.05
C LEU A 54 7.69 4.68 -10.25
N LEU A 55 8.29 5.73 -9.65
CA LEU A 55 7.59 6.72 -8.82
C LEU A 55 6.34 7.32 -9.48
N PRO A 56 6.33 7.70 -10.77
CA PRO A 56 5.11 8.21 -11.41
C PRO A 56 3.94 7.24 -11.36
N LEU A 57 4.20 5.92 -11.41
CA LEU A 57 3.17 4.89 -11.26
C LEU A 57 2.72 4.75 -9.80
N LEU A 58 3.65 4.76 -8.83
CA LEU A 58 3.33 4.65 -7.40
C LEU A 58 2.57 5.85 -6.84
N CYS A 59 2.71 7.01 -7.49
CA CYS A 59 2.03 8.26 -7.13
C CYS A 59 0.82 8.57 -8.03
N ASP A 60 0.44 7.68 -8.95
CA ASP A 60 -0.74 7.87 -9.80
C ASP A 60 -2.03 7.72 -8.96
N GLN A 61 -3.05 8.52 -9.26
CA GLN A 61 -4.35 8.47 -8.60
C GLN A 61 -5.32 7.52 -9.31
N ASP A 62 -5.04 7.14 -10.56
CA ASP A 62 -5.81 6.14 -11.30
C ASP A 62 -5.37 4.72 -10.90
N LEU A 63 -6.04 4.18 -9.89
CA LEU A 63 -5.74 2.85 -9.36
C LEU A 63 -5.99 1.72 -10.37
N GLU A 64 -6.88 1.91 -11.35
CA GLU A 64 -7.13 0.90 -12.38
C GLU A 64 -5.98 0.86 -13.40
N ARG A 65 -5.46 2.03 -13.77
CA ARG A 65 -4.22 2.11 -14.56
C ARG A 65 -3.05 1.47 -13.81
N VAL A 66 -2.89 1.78 -12.52
CA VAL A 66 -1.82 1.19 -11.69
C VAL A 66 -1.93 -0.33 -11.67
N ARG A 67 -3.13 -0.87 -11.39
CA ARG A 67 -3.38 -2.32 -11.36
C ARG A 67 -3.00 -2.97 -12.68
N LYS A 68 -3.44 -2.41 -13.81
CA LYS A 68 -3.16 -2.94 -15.15
C LYS A 68 -1.67 -2.98 -15.44
N THR A 69 -0.96 -1.89 -15.16
CA THR A 69 0.49 -1.81 -15.36
C THR A 69 1.24 -2.81 -14.47
N LEU A 70 0.92 -2.86 -13.17
CA LEU A 70 1.55 -3.79 -12.23
C LEU A 70 1.29 -5.25 -12.61
N THR A 71 0.08 -5.57 -13.06
CA THR A 71 -0.25 -6.92 -13.55
C THR A 71 0.60 -7.27 -14.77
N GLY A 72 0.79 -6.34 -15.70
CA GLY A 72 1.65 -6.55 -16.87
C GLY A 72 3.14 -6.65 -16.54
N MET A 73 3.61 -5.98 -15.49
CA MET A 73 5.01 -6.04 -15.02
C MET A 73 5.32 -7.33 -14.25
N LEU A 74 4.32 -7.92 -13.59
CA LEU A 74 4.47 -9.09 -12.69
C LEU A 74 3.91 -10.39 -13.29
N ALA A 75 3.50 -10.38 -14.56
CA ALA A 75 3.11 -11.56 -15.32
C ALA A 75 4.35 -12.26 -15.90
#